data_AF-A0A931UCI9-F1
#
_entry.id   AF-A0A931UCI9-F1
#
_cell.length_a   1.000
_cell.length_b   1.000
_cell.length_c   1.000
_cell.angle_alpha   90.00
_cell.angle_beta   90.00
_cell.angle_gamma   90.00
#
_symmetry.space_group_name_H-M   'P 1'
#
loop_
_entity.id
_entity.type
_entity.pdbx_description
1 polymer ?
#
loop_
_entity_poly.entity_id
_entity_poly.type
_entity_poly.pdbx_seq_one_letter_code
_entity_poly.pdbx_strand_id
1 'polypeptide(L)'
;MRSNLSAGLFIAGALFLFAAVQPAGAQEKKAKKVKLRETEAVISGVGQRTITYKYERKGKTREEVVGIGEQTYIERISREKINLKDLREGDKVYIRYEDGTYEPALSVQVVGKEELKKKGKKKGD
;
A
#
# COMPACT_ATOMS: atom_id res chain seq x y z
N MET A 1 42.30 -31.36 -72.36
CA MET A 1 42.28 -32.29 -71.21
C MET A 1 42.19 -31.47 -69.93
N ARG A 2 41.10 -31.69 -69.19
CA ARG A 2 40.82 -31.47 -67.76
C ARG A 2 41.71 -30.47 -66.97
N SER A 3 41.10 -29.33 -66.67
CA SER A 3 41.43 -28.43 -65.56
C SER A 3 41.06 -29.08 -64.22
N ASN A 4 42.02 -29.20 -63.31
CA ASN A 4 41.80 -29.49 -61.89
C ASN A 4 42.85 -28.71 -61.08
N LEU A 5 42.48 -27.55 -60.53
CA LEU A 5 43.29 -26.86 -59.54
C LEU A 5 42.52 -26.87 -58.21
N SER A 6 43.15 -27.52 -57.23
CA SER A 6 42.68 -27.80 -55.89
C SER A 6 42.35 -26.53 -55.10
N ALA A 7 41.10 -26.40 -54.65
CA ALA A 7 40.72 -25.47 -53.60
C ALA A 7 40.73 -26.20 -52.25
N GLY A 8 41.81 -26.04 -51.49
CA GLY A 8 41.82 -26.32 -50.06
C GLY A 8 41.20 -25.14 -49.32
N LEU A 9 40.03 -25.33 -48.72
CA LEU A 9 39.41 -24.36 -47.83
C LEU A 9 39.52 -24.88 -46.40
N PHE A 10 40.38 -24.23 -45.62
CA PHE A 10 40.58 -24.45 -44.21
C PHE A 10 39.28 -24.19 -43.43
N ILE A 11 38.81 -25.22 -42.73
CA ILE A 11 37.74 -25.15 -41.73
C ILE A 11 38.37 -24.65 -40.43
N ALA A 12 38.01 -23.44 -39.99
CA ALA A 12 38.20 -23.01 -38.61
C ALA A 12 37.24 -21.86 -38.30
N GLY A 13 36.31 -22.06 -37.37
CA GLY A 13 35.45 -20.96 -36.93
C GLY A 13 34.20 -21.35 -36.13
N ALA A 14 34.42 -21.98 -34.97
CA ALA A 14 33.59 -21.87 -33.76
C ALA A 14 32.05 -21.97 -33.90
N LEU A 15 31.50 -23.18 -33.78
CA LEU A 15 30.11 -23.38 -33.37
C LEU A 15 30.07 -23.51 -31.83
N PHE A 16 29.62 -22.45 -31.16
CA PHE A 16 29.42 -22.37 -29.72
C PHE A 16 28.33 -23.35 -29.27
N LEU A 17 28.71 -24.49 -28.70
CA LEU A 17 27.81 -25.41 -27.98
C LEU A 17 27.52 -24.83 -26.58
N PHE A 18 26.47 -24.01 -26.48
CA PHE A 18 25.95 -23.55 -25.19
C PHE A 18 25.11 -24.66 -24.55
N ALA A 19 25.76 -25.50 -23.75
CA ALA A 19 25.11 -26.34 -22.77
C ALA A 19 25.04 -25.57 -21.44
N ALA A 20 23.86 -25.16 -21.00
CA ALA A 20 23.60 -24.86 -19.59
C ALA A 20 22.09 -24.75 -19.32
N VAL A 21 21.56 -25.79 -18.67
CA VAL A 21 20.71 -25.73 -17.47
C VAL A 21 19.48 -24.81 -17.53
N GLN A 22 18.32 -25.46 -17.62
CA GLN A 22 17.00 -24.89 -17.34
C GLN A 22 16.96 -24.26 -15.93
N PRO A 23 16.38 -23.07 -15.74
CA PRO A 23 16.27 -22.47 -14.42
C PRO A 23 15.24 -23.24 -13.58
N ALA A 24 15.74 -23.78 -12.47
CA ALA A 24 14.95 -24.38 -11.42
C ALA A 24 14.03 -23.32 -10.76
N GLY A 25 12.75 -23.65 -10.67
CA GLY A 25 11.91 -23.28 -9.53
C GLY A 25 11.60 -21.79 -9.36
N ALA A 26 10.87 -21.19 -10.31
CA ALA A 26 10.01 -20.07 -9.97
C ALA A 26 8.87 -20.57 -9.07
N GLN A 27 9.08 -20.56 -7.74
CA GLN A 27 8.01 -20.73 -6.78
C GLN A 27 7.03 -19.56 -6.98
N GLU A 28 5.91 -19.82 -7.67
CA GLU A 28 4.73 -18.99 -7.60
C GLU A 28 4.29 -18.90 -6.13
N LYS A 29 4.69 -17.81 -5.47
CA LYS A 29 4.06 -17.38 -4.23
C LYS A 29 2.60 -17.13 -4.57
N LYS A 30 1.73 -18.09 -4.25
CA LYS A 30 0.27 -17.93 -4.30
C LYS A 30 -0.06 -16.60 -3.63
N ALA A 31 -0.46 -15.62 -4.43
CA ALA A 31 -0.89 -14.32 -3.94
C ALA A 31 -2.07 -14.55 -2.99
N LYS A 32 -1.81 -14.45 -1.68
CA LYS A 32 -2.89 -14.36 -0.70
C LYS A 32 -3.71 -13.14 -1.12
N LYS A 33 -4.99 -13.34 -1.42
CA LYS A 33 -5.95 -12.24 -1.58
C LYS A 33 -5.99 -11.48 -0.26
N VAL A 34 -5.22 -10.41 -0.18
CA VAL A 34 -5.30 -9.42 0.90
C VAL A 34 -6.69 -8.83 0.84
N LYS A 35 -7.46 -8.96 1.92
CA LYS A 35 -8.74 -8.26 2.06
C LYS A 35 -8.45 -6.84 2.52
N LEU A 36 -8.43 -5.92 1.57
CA LEU A 36 -8.35 -4.50 1.86
C LEU A 36 -9.65 -4.02 2.50
N ARG A 37 -9.53 -3.30 3.61
CA ARG A 37 -10.65 -2.68 4.30
C ARG A 37 -10.49 -1.17 4.24
N GLU A 38 -11.56 -0.49 3.86
CA GLU A 38 -11.68 0.96 3.91
C GLU A 38 -12.63 1.34 5.05
N THR A 39 -12.21 2.26 5.90
CA THR A 39 -12.97 2.70 7.07
C THR A 39 -13.12 4.21 7.05
N GLU A 40 -14.34 4.71 7.02
CA GLU A 40 -14.64 6.12 7.33
C GLU A 40 -14.48 6.32 8.83
N ALA A 41 -13.65 7.28 9.21
CA ALA A 41 -13.31 7.54 10.60
C ALA A 41 -13.00 9.02 10.84
N VAL A 42 -12.90 9.38 12.11
CA VAL A 42 -12.54 10.72 12.55
C VAL A 42 -11.37 10.61 13.50
N ILE A 43 -10.31 11.35 13.22
CA ILE A 43 -9.08 11.31 14.02
C ILE A 43 -9.39 11.86 15.42
N SER A 44 -9.13 11.07 16.45
CA SER A 44 -9.23 11.48 17.86
C SER A 44 -7.87 11.78 18.50
N GLY A 45 -6.77 11.38 17.85
CA GLY A 45 -5.41 11.70 18.30
C GLY A 45 -4.37 11.43 17.22
N VAL A 46 -3.32 12.26 17.16
CA VAL A 46 -2.19 12.09 16.23
C VAL A 46 -0.92 11.86 17.04
N GLY A 47 -0.32 10.67 16.88
CA GLY A 47 0.95 10.30 17.49
C GLY A 47 2.14 10.55 16.55
N GLN A 48 3.33 10.12 16.99
CA GLN A 48 4.54 10.25 16.17
C GLN A 48 4.57 9.31 14.96
N ARG A 49 3.97 8.12 15.10
CA ARG A 49 3.93 7.05 14.08
C ARG A 49 2.56 6.37 14.00
N THR A 50 1.54 6.96 14.60
CA THR A 50 0.22 6.36 14.73
C THR A 50 -0.86 7.43 14.64
N ILE A 51 -2.07 7.04 14.28
CA ILE A 51 -3.27 7.83 14.49
C ILE A 51 -4.28 7.03 15.30
N THR A 52 -4.95 7.69 16.22
CA THR A 52 -6.12 7.16 16.92
C THR A 52 -7.35 7.70 16.20
N TYR A 53 -8.32 6.84 15.91
CA TYR A 53 -9.50 7.20 15.15
C TYR A 53 -10.76 6.58 15.73
N LYS A 54 -11.86 7.33 15.61
CA LYS A 54 -13.21 6.88 15.96
C LYS A 54 -13.97 6.56 14.69
N TYR A 55 -14.62 5.41 14.67
CA TYR A 55 -15.44 4.99 13.55
C TYR A 55 -16.73 4.33 14.05
N GLU A 56 -17.78 4.39 13.24
CA GLU A 56 -19.05 3.75 13.58
C GLU A 56 -19.14 2.35 12.97
N ARG A 57 -19.46 1.36 13.81
CA ARG A 57 -19.73 0.00 13.34
C ARG A 57 -20.91 -0.59 14.10
N LYS A 58 -21.95 -0.97 13.37
CA LYS A 58 -23.21 -1.51 13.94
C LYS A 58 -23.85 -0.55 14.96
N GLY A 59 -23.90 0.75 14.66
CA GLY A 59 -24.54 1.76 15.54
C GLY A 59 -23.75 2.10 16.81
N LYS A 60 -22.51 1.61 16.94
CA LYS A 60 -21.63 1.89 18.07
C LYS A 60 -20.37 2.58 17.58
N THR A 61 -20.00 3.69 18.21
CA THR A 61 -18.69 4.31 18.04
C THR A 61 -17.63 3.43 18.69
N ARG A 62 -16.60 3.09 17.92
CA ARG A 62 -15.40 2.40 18.38
C ARG A 62 -14.20 3.29 18.17
N GLU A 63 -13.18 3.08 18.98
CA GLU A 63 -11.90 3.78 18.87
C GLU A 63 -10.80 2.75 18.65
N GLU A 64 -9.94 3.00 17.66
CA GLU A 64 -8.84 2.14 17.26
C GLU A 64 -7.59 2.98 16.98
N VAL A 65 -6.43 2.33 17.03
CA VAL A 65 -5.14 2.93 16.71
C VAL A 65 -4.56 2.18 15.51
N VAL A 66 -4.10 2.92 14.51
CA VAL A 66 -3.39 2.36 13.36
C VAL A 66 -2.00 2.97 13.23
N GLY A 67 -1.04 2.13 12.85
CA GLY A 67 0.32 2.55 12.52
C GLY A 67 0.36 3.35 11.22
N ILE A 68 1.23 4.34 11.17
CA ILE A 68 1.57 5.10 9.97
C ILE A 68 3.04 4.83 9.69
N GLY A 69 3.28 4.15 8.57
CA GLY A 69 4.61 3.76 8.10
C GLY A 69 5.09 4.66 6.97
N GLU A 70 6.31 4.40 6.51
CA GLU A 70 6.92 5.16 5.39
C GLU A 70 6.19 4.91 4.06
N GLN A 71 5.56 3.75 3.92
CA GLN A 71 4.79 3.38 2.73
C GLN A 71 3.33 3.87 2.81
N THR A 72 2.90 4.42 3.94
CA THR A 72 1.55 4.96 4.10
C THR A 72 1.39 6.21 3.25
N TYR A 73 0.47 6.18 2.31
CA TYR A 73 0.17 7.33 1.46
C TYR A 73 -0.90 8.22 2.11
N ILE A 74 -0.55 9.47 2.40
CA ILE A 74 -1.45 10.42 3.07
C ILE A 74 -1.75 11.57 2.11
N GLU A 75 -3.03 11.84 1.88
CA GLU A 75 -3.46 12.92 1.00
C GLU A 75 -4.75 13.58 1.49
N ARG A 76 -5.03 14.78 0.96
CA ARG A 76 -6.35 15.41 1.04
C ARG A 76 -7.21 14.97 -0.14
N ILE A 77 -8.52 15.17 -0.03
CA ILE A 77 -9.48 14.96 -1.12
C ILE A 77 -9.14 15.79 -2.39
N SER A 78 -8.41 16.91 -2.22
CA SER A 78 -7.85 17.71 -3.32
C SER A 78 -6.67 17.02 -4.05
N ARG A 79 -6.31 15.78 -3.67
CA ARG A 79 -5.12 15.03 -4.12
C ARG A 79 -3.79 15.68 -3.75
N GLU A 80 -3.83 16.61 -2.80
CA GLU A 80 -2.63 17.16 -2.19
C GLU A 80 -2.02 16.10 -1.26
N LYS A 81 -0.82 15.63 -1.60
CA LYS A 81 -0.04 14.77 -0.71
C LYS A 81 0.40 15.57 0.51
N ILE A 82 0.12 15.04 1.70
CA ILE A 82 0.48 15.66 2.97
C ILE A 82 1.23 14.64 3.85
N ASN A 83 1.71 15.08 5.01
CA ASN A 83 2.40 14.22 5.97
C ASN A 83 1.53 13.98 7.21
N LEU A 84 1.94 13.02 8.05
CA LEU A 84 1.29 12.72 9.33
C LEU A 84 1.17 13.96 10.22
N LYS A 85 2.18 14.83 10.20
CA LYS A 85 2.21 16.08 11.00
C LYS A 85 1.14 17.10 10.59
N ASP A 86 0.60 16.98 9.38
CA ASP A 86 -0.41 17.88 8.85
C ASP A 86 -1.84 17.43 9.23
N LEU A 87 -1.98 16.20 9.73
CA LEU A 87 -3.23 15.66 10.26
C LEU A 87 -3.54 16.29 11.61
N ARG A 88 -4.83 16.48 11.87
CA ARG A 88 -5.31 17.06 13.14
C ARG A 88 -6.43 16.23 13.73
N GLU A 89 -6.58 16.34 15.04
CA GLU A 89 -7.77 15.85 15.73
C GLU A 89 -9.03 16.51 15.14
N GLY A 90 -10.07 15.70 14.92
CA GLY A 90 -11.31 16.11 14.27
C GLY A 90 -11.29 16.02 12.74
N ASP A 91 -10.15 15.71 12.10
CA ASP A 91 -10.14 15.45 10.66
C ASP A 91 -10.94 14.18 10.36
N LYS A 92 -11.88 14.29 9.42
CA LYS A 92 -12.61 13.15 8.87
C LYS A 92 -11.76 12.53 7.76
N VAL A 93 -11.55 11.23 7.85
CA VAL A 93 -10.63 10.48 7.00
C VAL A 93 -11.23 9.16 6.50
N TYR A 94 -10.78 8.72 5.33
CA TYR A 94 -10.86 7.32 4.92
C TYR A 94 -9.51 6.65 5.15
N ILE A 95 -9.51 5.57 5.93
CA ILE A 95 -8.30 4.79 6.23
C ILE A 95 -8.41 3.46 5.51
N ARG A 96 -7.40 3.13 4.70
CA ARG A 96 -7.27 1.81 4.07
C ARG A 96 -6.17 1.00 4.74
N TYR A 97 -6.46 -0.24 5.08
CA TYR A 97 -5.52 -1.18 5.70
C TYR A 97 -5.87 -2.61 5.30
N GLU A 98 -4.92 -3.52 5.53
CA GLU A 98 -5.13 -4.96 5.33
C GLU A 98 -5.83 -5.56 6.56
N ASP A 99 -6.95 -6.25 6.36
CA ASP A 99 -7.71 -6.83 7.47
C ASP A 99 -6.97 -8.05 8.06
N GLY A 100 -6.87 -8.09 9.39
CA GLY A 100 -6.27 -9.20 10.13
C GLY A 100 -4.73 -9.16 10.26
N THR A 101 -4.09 -8.03 9.93
CA THR A 101 -2.66 -7.82 10.17
C THR A 101 -2.43 -6.61 11.09
N TYR A 102 -1.31 -6.59 11.82
CA TYR A 102 -0.87 -5.43 12.61
C TYR A 102 -0.09 -4.43 11.73
N GLU A 103 -0.40 -4.40 10.43
CA GLU A 103 0.36 -3.59 9.49
C GLU A 103 -0.06 -2.11 9.55
N PRO A 104 0.87 -1.20 9.19
CA PRO A 104 0.52 0.20 9.00
C PRO A 104 -0.59 0.38 7.97
N ALA A 105 -1.30 1.50 8.06
CA ALA A 105 -2.26 1.88 7.04
C ALA A 105 -1.58 1.97 5.67
N LEU A 106 -2.27 1.52 4.63
CA LEU A 106 -1.83 1.69 3.25
C LEU A 106 -2.03 3.13 2.80
N SER A 107 -3.19 3.71 3.16
CA SER A 107 -3.47 5.11 2.86
C SER A 107 -4.40 5.76 3.87
N VAL A 108 -4.25 7.07 4.02
CA VAL A 108 -5.15 7.94 4.77
C VAL A 108 -5.56 9.11 3.87
N GLN A 109 -6.85 9.24 3.58
CA GLN A 109 -7.38 10.34 2.78
C GLN A 109 -8.22 11.27 3.65
N VAL A 110 -7.82 12.54 3.77
CA VAL A 110 -8.55 13.57 4.52
C VAL A 110 -9.66 14.14 3.66
N VAL A 111 -10.91 13.94 4.06
CA VAL A 111 -12.10 14.36 3.32
C VAL A 111 -12.81 15.58 3.90
N GLY A 112 -12.43 15.99 5.11
CA GLY A 112 -12.96 17.19 5.73
C GLY A 112 -12.68 17.22 7.22
N LYS A 113 -13.48 17.99 7.96
CA LYS A 113 -13.48 18.01 9.42
C LYS A 113 -14.84 17.55 9.91
N GLU A 114 -14.85 16.69 10.91
CA GLU A 114 -16.08 16.43 11.64
C GLU A 114 -16.29 17.56 12.66
N GLU A 115 -17.40 18.25 12.54
CA GLU A 115 -17.97 18.92 13.71
C GLU A 115 -18.46 17.83 14.65
N LEU A 116 -17.60 17.37 15.56
CA LEU A 116 -18.04 16.56 16.70
C LEU A 116 -19.09 17.40 17.43
N LYS A 117 -20.37 17.17 17.13
CA LYS A 117 -21.49 17.78 17.85
C LYS A 117 -21.29 17.38 19.31
N LYS A 118 -20.80 18.33 20.12
CA LYS A 118 -20.83 18.23 21.58
C LYS A 118 -22.29 17.98 21.97
N LYS A 119 -22.69 16.72 22.15
CA LYS A 119 -23.89 16.37 22.92
C LYS A 119 -23.59 16.76 24.37
N GLY A 120 -23.75 18.04 24.66
CA GLY A 120 -23.29 18.65 25.89
C GLY A 120 -23.86 20.04 26.11
N LYS A 121 -25.15 20.24 25.84
CA LYS A 121 -25.99 21.21 26.54
C LYS A 121 -27.39 20.61 26.67
N LYS A 122 -27.55 19.74 27.66
CA LYS A 122 -28.85 19.56 28.29
C LYS A 122 -29.10 20.89 29.03
N LYS A 123 -29.78 21.81 28.34
CA LYS A 123 -30.34 23.02 28.94
C LYS A 123 -31.50 22.49 29.79
N GLY A 124 -31.21 22.19 31.05
CA GLY A 124 -32.23 21.93 32.05
C GLY A 124 -32.87 23.25 32.44
N ASP A 125 -34.19 23.20 32.60
CA ASP A 125 -35.15 24.25 32.94
C ASP A 125 -34.68 25.31 33.95
#